data_AF-A0A6V7T3B3-F1
#
_entry.id   AF-A0A6V7T3B3-F1
#
_cell.length_a   1.000
_cell.length_b   1.000
_cell.length_c   1.000
_cell.angle_alpha   90.00
_cell.angle_beta   90.00
_cell.angle_gamma   90.00
#
_symmetry.space_group_name_H-M   'P 1'
#
loop_
_entity.id
_entity.type
_entity.pdbx_description
1 polymer ?
#
loop_
_entity_poly.entity_id
_entity_poly.type
_entity_poly.pdbx_seq_one_letter_code
_entity_poly.pdbx_strand_id
1 'polypeptide(L)'
;MANFKNAYYEIYMINDYFGENNKGQLTVNTKYKPIHNYCYNGKKSGFGNCRNYLEMVSCSVIYLLRSLKNMYNLEDDKLAEYAILWLSYKLNKKQKNGGMNLNDFYTNYIVKNNHYNEKIKGNDSLTYKEIINTKKDLMDMDIKEISKFNNPFHILFYLNYVFHDEYFPCQQYLGYAKTFVSKFEEFNKNSKNIEGSLYNKLLSTLSDDYKNLKNIYGKKSCNLASLPELTPQKIPVEKSVDISGQDSLDSPVVNSGQTFVQTPEVTSSDSSILTTLIPALSTFSVIPVFMGIAYKTIYKKKIKKSKEEIET
;
A
#
# COMPACT_ATOMS: atom_id res chain seq x y z
N MET A 1 11.31 20.78 -0.54
CA MET A 1 11.50 19.52 0.22
C MET A 1 10.15 19.11 0.78
N ALA A 2 9.49 18.12 0.18
CA ALA A 2 8.14 17.71 0.60
C ALA A 2 8.14 17.24 2.06
N ASN A 3 7.08 17.53 2.82
CA ASN A 3 7.04 17.29 4.27
C ASN A 3 6.63 15.84 4.59
N PHE A 4 7.48 14.92 4.13
CA PHE A 4 7.29 13.47 4.11
C PHE A 4 6.88 12.87 5.48
N LYS A 5 7.46 13.38 6.57
CA LYS A 5 7.09 13.04 7.95
C LYS A 5 5.58 13.16 8.18
N ASN A 6 5.02 14.29 7.78
CA ASN A 6 3.65 14.65 8.10
C ASN A 6 2.63 13.95 7.18
N ALA A 7 3.04 13.53 5.98
CA ALA A 7 2.20 12.72 5.08
C ALA A 7 1.77 11.40 5.72
N TYR A 8 2.71 10.67 6.33
CA TYR A 8 2.41 9.44 7.07
C TYR A 8 1.55 9.67 8.32
N TYR A 9 1.69 10.82 8.97
CA TYR A 9 0.82 11.22 10.08
C TYR A 9 -0.63 11.44 9.62
N GLU A 10 -0.87 12.11 8.50
CA GLU A 10 -2.23 12.29 7.97
C GLU A 10 -2.88 10.94 7.58
N ILE A 11 -2.11 10.04 6.94
CA ILE A 11 -2.53 8.65 6.66
C ILE A 11 -2.92 7.94 7.98
N TYR A 12 -2.23 8.20 9.10
CA TYR A 12 -2.58 7.66 10.42
C TYR A 12 -3.92 8.17 10.91
N MET A 13 -4.11 9.49 10.91
CA MET A 13 -5.33 10.11 11.43
C MET A 13 -6.56 9.67 10.64
N ILE A 14 -6.45 9.57 9.30
CA ILE A 14 -7.51 9.06 8.42
C ILE A 14 -7.73 7.55 8.64
N ASN A 15 -6.67 6.76 8.90
CA ASN A 15 -6.83 5.35 9.21
C ASN A 15 -7.59 5.12 10.53
N ASP A 16 -7.32 5.90 11.57
CA ASP A 16 -7.96 5.79 12.90
C ASP A 16 -9.33 6.47 12.98
N TYR A 17 -9.75 7.21 11.95
CA TYR A 17 -11.05 7.86 11.92
C TYR A 17 -12.23 6.89 12.00
N PHE A 18 -12.13 5.72 11.36
CA PHE A 18 -13.25 4.78 11.30
C PHE A 18 -12.81 3.32 11.20
N GLY A 19 -13.67 2.46 11.74
CA GLY A 19 -13.50 1.02 11.78
C GLY A 19 -14.84 0.29 11.76
N GLU A 20 -14.83 -0.96 12.19
CA GLU A 20 -16.05 -1.68 12.55
C GLU A 20 -15.88 -2.29 13.94
N ASN A 21 -16.98 -2.43 14.67
CA ASN A 21 -17.01 -3.19 15.91
C ASN A 21 -17.07 -4.71 15.63
N ASN A 22 -17.07 -5.52 16.69
CA ASN A 22 -17.14 -6.99 16.62
C ASN A 22 -18.42 -7.54 15.95
N LYS A 23 -19.43 -6.69 15.68
CA LYS A 23 -20.68 -7.02 14.99
C LYS A 23 -20.68 -6.55 13.52
N GLY A 24 -19.55 -6.09 12.99
CA GLY A 24 -19.43 -5.56 11.63
C GLY A 24 -20.09 -4.19 11.42
N GLN A 25 -20.50 -3.50 12.49
CA GLN A 25 -21.15 -2.20 12.40
C GLN A 25 -20.09 -1.09 12.34
N LEU A 26 -20.27 -0.14 11.42
CA LEU A 26 -19.40 1.02 11.25
C LEU A 26 -19.28 1.81 12.56
N THR A 27 -18.04 2.09 12.97
CA THR A 27 -17.71 3.01 14.07
C THR A 27 -16.95 4.20 13.52
N VAL A 28 -17.33 5.42 13.90
CA VAL A 28 -16.72 6.67 13.44
C VAL A 28 -16.28 7.52 14.63
N ASN A 29 -15.02 7.97 14.63
CA ASN A 29 -14.45 8.88 15.60
C ASN A 29 -14.85 10.32 15.26
N THR A 30 -15.78 10.90 16.00
CA THR A 30 -16.44 12.19 15.70
C THR A 30 -15.51 13.41 15.57
N LYS A 31 -14.21 13.27 15.85
CA LYS A 31 -13.20 14.33 15.72
C LYS A 31 -12.90 14.72 14.26
N TYR A 32 -12.95 13.81 13.28
CA TYR A 32 -12.50 14.10 11.90
C TYR A 32 -13.66 14.34 10.91
N LYS A 33 -14.55 15.25 11.28
CA LYS A 33 -15.69 15.71 10.44
C LYS A 33 -15.35 16.04 8.97
N PRO A 34 -14.15 16.56 8.58
CA PRO A 34 -13.86 16.92 7.20
C PRO A 34 -14.00 15.81 6.15
N ILE A 35 -13.81 14.54 6.52
CA ILE A 35 -13.95 13.40 5.58
C ILE A 35 -15.41 13.26 5.10
N HIS A 36 -16.40 13.64 5.91
CA HIS A 36 -17.80 13.61 5.49
C HIS A 36 -18.14 14.62 4.38
N ASN A 37 -17.31 15.64 4.14
CA ASN A 37 -17.46 16.53 2.98
C ASN A 37 -17.20 15.81 1.65
N TYR A 38 -16.61 14.60 1.70
CA TYR A 38 -16.36 13.72 0.57
C TYR A 38 -17.32 12.53 0.51
N CYS A 39 -18.25 12.41 1.48
CA CYS A 39 -19.25 11.34 1.56
C CYS A 39 -20.43 11.47 0.58
N TYR A 40 -20.43 12.47 -0.31
CA TYR A 40 -21.64 12.79 -1.08
C TYR A 40 -21.80 11.95 -2.35
N ASN A 41 -22.50 10.82 -2.20
CA ASN A 41 -23.16 10.13 -3.31
C ASN A 41 -24.61 10.67 -3.42
N GLY A 42 -25.07 10.96 -4.64
CA GLY A 42 -26.25 11.80 -4.88
C GLY A 42 -27.58 11.31 -4.26
N LYS A 43 -28.46 12.27 -3.95
CA LYS A 43 -29.84 12.11 -3.43
C LYS A 43 -29.97 11.75 -1.93
N LYS A 44 -29.38 12.57 -1.05
CA LYS A 44 -30.07 13.18 0.12
C LYS A 44 -29.17 14.24 0.77
N SER A 45 -29.66 15.47 0.88
CA SER A 45 -28.94 16.60 1.49
C SER A 45 -28.83 16.40 3.01
N GLY A 46 -27.61 16.18 3.49
CA GLY A 46 -27.30 16.09 4.91
C GLY A 46 -25.82 15.78 5.15
N PHE A 47 -25.22 16.47 6.12
CA PHE A 47 -23.85 16.22 6.58
C PHE A 47 -23.75 14.79 7.15
N GLY A 48 -22.75 14.00 6.75
CA GLY A 48 -22.37 12.77 7.46
C GLY A 48 -23.08 11.46 7.11
N ASN A 49 -23.66 11.32 5.92
CA ASN A 49 -24.54 10.18 5.56
C ASN A 49 -23.85 8.92 4.98
N CYS A 50 -22.55 8.70 5.19
CA CYS A 50 -21.90 7.44 4.82
C CYS A 50 -22.46 6.29 5.70
N ARG A 51 -23.18 5.34 5.09
CA ARG A 51 -24.03 4.33 5.79
C ARG A 51 -23.28 3.09 6.23
N ASN A 52 -22.14 2.80 5.61
CA ASN A 52 -21.36 1.60 5.83
C ASN A 52 -19.86 1.87 5.67
N TYR A 53 -19.05 0.87 6.02
CA TYR A 53 -17.59 0.96 5.95
C TYR A 53 -17.05 1.20 4.54
N LEU A 54 -17.66 0.61 3.49
CA LEU A 54 -17.18 0.73 2.12
C LEU A 54 -17.37 2.15 1.58
N GLU A 55 -18.52 2.78 1.87
CA GLU A 55 -18.75 4.20 1.62
C GLU A 55 -17.71 5.06 2.36
N MET A 56 -17.46 4.80 3.65
CA MET A 56 -16.42 5.53 4.41
C MET A 56 -15.02 5.38 3.82
N VAL A 57 -14.62 4.18 3.38
CA VAL A 57 -13.33 3.95 2.69
C VAL A 57 -13.25 4.79 1.43
N SER A 58 -14.28 4.76 0.57
CA SER A 58 -14.29 5.46 -0.71
C SER A 58 -14.05 6.96 -0.55
N CYS A 59 -14.73 7.56 0.43
CA CYS A 59 -14.73 8.99 0.66
C CYS A 59 -13.45 9.44 1.38
N SER A 60 -12.89 8.55 2.20
CA SER A 60 -11.57 8.71 2.79
C SER A 60 -10.44 8.64 1.75
N VAL A 61 -10.57 7.90 0.65
CA VAL A 61 -9.58 7.95 -0.46
C VAL A 61 -9.52 9.35 -1.07
N ILE A 62 -10.69 9.94 -1.41
CA ILE A 62 -10.74 11.29 -1.98
C ILE A 62 -10.18 12.33 -1.00
N TYR A 63 -10.58 12.24 0.28
CA TYR A 63 -10.05 13.12 1.33
C TYR A 63 -8.53 12.96 1.50
N LEU A 64 -8.01 11.72 1.52
CA LEU A 64 -6.59 11.43 1.66
C LEU A 64 -5.77 12.05 0.52
N LEU A 65 -6.23 11.89 -0.73
CA LEU A 65 -5.59 12.49 -1.90
C LEU A 65 -5.53 14.03 -1.76
N ARG A 66 -6.63 14.66 -1.33
CA ARG A 66 -6.66 16.12 -1.09
C ARG A 66 -5.70 16.53 0.04
N SER A 67 -5.77 15.89 1.21
CA SER A 67 -4.95 16.29 2.36
C SER A 67 -3.47 16.17 2.02
N LEU A 68 -3.04 15.05 1.44
CA LEU A 68 -1.64 14.81 1.09
C LEU A 68 -1.13 15.79 0.03
N LYS A 69 -1.94 16.13 -1.00
CA LYS A 69 -1.58 17.16 -1.98
C LYS A 69 -1.48 18.54 -1.32
N ASN A 70 -2.54 18.99 -0.65
CA ASN A 70 -2.66 20.38 -0.19
C ASN A 70 -1.80 20.71 1.04
N MET A 71 -1.56 19.74 1.93
CA MET A 71 -0.82 20.00 3.18
C MET A 71 0.68 19.76 3.04
N TYR A 72 1.10 18.87 2.12
CA TYR A 72 2.50 18.41 2.05
C TYR A 72 3.11 18.49 0.65
N ASN A 73 2.33 18.86 -0.37
CA ASN A 73 2.74 19.02 -1.76
C ASN A 73 3.46 17.77 -2.31
N LEU A 74 2.84 16.60 -2.12
CA LEU A 74 3.31 15.36 -2.73
C LEU A 74 3.15 15.41 -4.26
N GLU A 75 4.08 14.74 -4.93
CA GLU A 75 4.01 14.40 -6.36
C GLU A 75 2.85 13.43 -6.60
N ASP A 76 2.15 13.58 -7.73
CA ASP A 76 0.86 12.94 -7.96
C ASP A 76 0.94 11.42 -8.09
N ASP A 77 2.07 10.91 -8.56
CA ASP A 77 2.34 9.47 -8.67
C ASP A 77 2.51 8.84 -7.27
N LYS A 78 3.28 9.49 -6.39
CA LYS A 78 3.50 9.05 -4.99
C LYS A 78 2.23 9.19 -4.15
N LEU A 79 1.46 10.24 -4.41
CA LEU A 79 0.15 10.49 -3.85
C LEU A 79 -0.85 9.36 -4.18
N ALA A 80 -0.91 8.96 -5.45
CA ALA A 80 -1.74 7.85 -5.90
C ALA A 80 -1.29 6.52 -5.28
N GLU A 81 0.01 6.24 -5.27
CA GLU A 81 0.57 5.01 -4.72
C GLU A 81 0.24 4.83 -3.23
N TYR A 82 0.39 5.87 -2.43
CA TYR A 82 0.01 5.84 -1.00
C TYR A 82 -1.49 5.65 -0.79
N ALA A 83 -2.34 6.24 -1.62
CA ALA A 83 -3.78 6.05 -1.54
C ALA A 83 -4.20 4.61 -1.89
N ILE A 84 -3.54 3.99 -2.89
CA ILE A 84 -3.79 2.60 -3.29
C ILE A 84 -3.30 1.61 -2.23
N LEU A 85 -2.11 1.83 -1.65
CA LEU A 85 -1.60 1.02 -0.52
C LEU A 85 -2.50 1.12 0.72
N TRP A 86 -2.98 2.32 1.06
CA TRP A 86 -3.94 2.51 2.15
C TRP A 86 -5.28 1.81 1.88
N LEU A 87 -5.77 1.88 0.64
CA LEU A 87 -6.99 1.19 0.21
C LEU A 87 -6.84 -0.33 0.31
N SER A 88 -5.74 -0.88 -0.22
CA SER A 88 -5.37 -2.30 -0.08
C SER A 88 -5.42 -2.75 1.38
N TYR A 89 -4.85 -1.97 2.30
CA TYR A 89 -4.89 -2.26 3.74
C TYR A 89 -6.32 -2.28 4.30
N LYS A 90 -7.16 -1.29 3.95
CA LYS A 90 -8.56 -1.21 4.41
C LYS A 90 -9.41 -2.37 3.86
N LEU A 91 -9.22 -2.77 2.60
CA LEU A 91 -9.97 -3.87 1.97
C LEU A 91 -9.47 -5.26 2.41
N ASN A 92 -8.16 -5.47 2.55
CA ASN A 92 -7.61 -6.76 3.01
C ASN A 92 -8.12 -7.14 4.41
N LYS A 93 -8.35 -6.16 5.30
CA LYS A 93 -9.01 -6.40 6.59
C LYS A 93 -10.45 -6.96 6.47
N LYS A 94 -11.12 -6.78 5.33
CA LYS A 94 -12.48 -7.28 5.05
C LYS A 94 -12.52 -8.62 4.33
N GLN A 95 -11.41 -9.10 3.76
CA GLN A 95 -11.41 -10.32 2.95
C GLN A 95 -11.92 -11.58 3.65
N LYS A 96 -11.83 -11.62 4.98
CA LYS A 96 -12.36 -12.73 5.81
C LYS A 96 -13.87 -12.96 5.65
N ASN A 97 -14.63 -11.98 5.13
CA ASN A 97 -16.10 -12.06 4.97
C ASN A 97 -16.55 -11.90 3.50
N GLY A 98 -15.83 -12.49 2.54
CA GLY A 98 -16.22 -12.46 1.11
C GLY A 98 -15.70 -11.23 0.35
N GLY A 99 -14.41 -10.91 0.51
CA GLY A 99 -13.87 -9.61 0.13
C GLY A 99 -13.82 -9.28 -1.36
N MET A 100 -14.21 -8.04 -1.65
CA MET A 100 -14.04 -7.32 -2.91
C MET A 100 -12.55 -7.17 -3.27
N ASN A 101 -12.21 -7.26 -4.56
CA ASN A 101 -10.87 -6.91 -5.05
C ASN A 101 -10.71 -5.38 -5.19
N LEU A 102 -9.49 -4.89 -5.48
CA LEU A 102 -9.21 -3.45 -5.58
C LEU A 102 -9.98 -2.78 -6.73
N ASN A 103 -9.93 -3.35 -7.93
CA ASN A 103 -10.56 -2.79 -9.13
C ASN A 103 -12.10 -2.78 -9.02
N ASP A 104 -12.70 -3.82 -8.44
CA ASP A 104 -14.14 -3.88 -8.13
C ASP A 104 -14.56 -2.76 -7.20
N PHE A 105 -13.77 -2.51 -6.14
CA PHE A 105 -14.04 -1.43 -5.20
C PHE A 105 -13.87 -0.06 -5.85
N TYR A 106 -12.79 0.12 -6.59
CA TYR A 106 -12.51 1.32 -7.36
C TYR A 106 -13.67 1.65 -8.31
N THR A 107 -14.10 0.70 -9.13
CA THR A 107 -15.18 0.86 -10.09
C THR A 107 -16.54 1.07 -9.42
N ASN A 108 -16.82 0.39 -8.30
CA ASN A 108 -18.14 0.46 -7.66
C ASN A 108 -18.33 1.59 -6.66
N TYR A 109 -17.26 2.10 -6.04
CA TYR A 109 -17.33 3.11 -4.99
C TYR A 109 -16.57 4.39 -5.38
N ILE A 110 -15.30 4.29 -5.78
CA ILE A 110 -14.46 5.47 -6.05
C ILE A 110 -14.94 6.19 -7.32
N VAL A 111 -15.10 5.46 -8.43
CA VAL A 111 -15.56 6.02 -9.71
C VAL A 111 -16.98 6.61 -9.62
N LYS A 112 -17.82 6.08 -8.72
CA LYS A 112 -19.20 6.54 -8.50
C LYS A 112 -19.31 7.66 -7.46
N ASN A 113 -18.22 8.03 -6.79
CA ASN A 113 -18.20 9.18 -5.89
C ASN A 113 -18.21 10.47 -6.71
N ASN A 114 -19.16 11.37 -6.43
CA ASN A 114 -19.33 12.61 -7.21
C ASN A 114 -18.07 13.48 -7.21
N HIS A 115 -17.29 13.47 -6.12
CA HIS A 115 -16.06 14.25 -6.02
C HIS A 115 -14.91 13.69 -6.85
N TYR A 116 -14.98 12.45 -7.36
CA TYR A 116 -13.85 11.80 -8.02
C TYR A 116 -13.39 12.50 -9.30
N ASN A 117 -14.31 13.15 -10.01
CA ASN A 117 -14.01 13.94 -11.21
C ASN A 117 -13.77 15.43 -10.90
N GLU A 118 -13.82 15.84 -9.63
CA GLU A 118 -13.45 17.20 -9.22
C GLU A 118 -11.93 17.39 -9.24
N LYS A 119 -11.50 18.64 -9.45
CA LYS A 119 -10.10 19.06 -9.40
C LYS A 119 -9.64 19.30 -7.96
N ILE A 120 -8.43 18.87 -7.63
CA ILE A 120 -7.79 19.26 -6.37
C ILE A 120 -7.38 20.74 -6.47
N LYS A 121 -7.81 21.56 -5.50
CA LYS A 121 -7.51 23.00 -5.49
C LYS A 121 -6.02 23.25 -5.25
N GLY A 122 -5.32 23.75 -6.27
CA GLY A 122 -3.91 24.11 -6.29
C GLY A 122 -3.49 24.62 -7.67
N ASN A 123 -2.21 24.98 -7.85
CA ASN A 123 -1.63 25.19 -9.18
C ASN A 123 -1.48 23.83 -9.89
N ASP A 124 -1.61 23.78 -11.21
CA ASP A 124 -1.63 22.53 -12.01
C ASP A 124 -2.68 21.51 -11.54
N SER A 125 -3.90 22.00 -11.31
CA SER A 125 -5.02 21.23 -10.74
C SER A 125 -5.49 20.03 -11.59
N LEU A 126 -4.90 18.87 -11.33
CA LEU A 126 -5.42 17.55 -11.74
C LEU A 126 -6.70 17.19 -10.96
N THR A 127 -7.52 16.34 -11.58
CA THR A 127 -8.62 15.63 -10.91
C THR A 127 -8.10 14.46 -10.08
N TYR A 128 -8.87 14.04 -9.07
CA TYR A 128 -8.54 12.81 -8.32
C TYR A 128 -8.43 11.60 -9.26
N LYS A 129 -9.21 11.60 -10.36
CA LYS A 129 -9.14 10.60 -11.42
C LYS A 129 -7.82 10.58 -12.17
N GLU A 130 -7.32 11.72 -12.61
CA GLU A 130 -6.02 11.82 -13.29
C GLU A 130 -4.90 11.37 -12.35
N ILE A 131 -4.96 11.75 -11.07
CA ILE A 131 -3.99 11.34 -10.04
C ILE A 131 -3.99 9.82 -9.87
N ILE A 132 -5.12 9.18 -9.55
CA ILE A 132 -5.16 7.70 -9.39
C ILE A 132 -4.71 7.00 -10.68
N ASN A 133 -5.06 7.52 -11.87
CA ASN A 133 -4.68 6.93 -13.13
C ASN A 133 -3.15 6.84 -13.35
N THR A 134 -2.33 7.69 -12.71
CA THR A 134 -0.86 7.61 -12.78
C THR A 134 -0.28 6.30 -12.22
N LYS A 135 -1.03 5.61 -11.35
CA LYS A 135 -0.66 4.32 -10.72
C LYS A 135 -1.79 3.29 -10.86
N LYS A 136 -2.56 3.36 -11.95
CA LYS A 136 -3.70 2.46 -12.16
C LYS A 136 -3.29 0.98 -12.19
N ASP A 137 -2.08 0.70 -12.69
CA ASP A 137 -1.45 -0.61 -12.68
C ASP A 137 -1.40 -1.25 -11.27
N LEU A 138 -1.24 -0.45 -10.21
CA LEU A 138 -1.30 -0.93 -8.82
C LEU A 138 -2.73 -1.25 -8.34
N MET A 139 -3.77 -0.67 -8.95
CA MET A 139 -5.18 -0.97 -8.64
C MET A 139 -5.64 -2.28 -9.28
N ASP A 140 -5.09 -2.62 -10.44
CA ASP A 140 -5.36 -3.86 -11.17
C ASP A 140 -4.58 -5.08 -10.60
N MET A 141 -3.66 -4.83 -9.66
CA MET A 141 -2.86 -5.85 -8.98
C MET A 141 -3.71 -6.71 -8.03
N ASP A 142 -3.45 -8.02 -7.96
CA ASP A 142 -4.18 -8.90 -7.04
C ASP A 142 -4.05 -8.41 -5.58
N ILE A 143 -5.20 -8.29 -4.94
CA ILE A 143 -5.36 -7.75 -3.59
C ILE A 143 -4.58 -8.56 -2.52
N LYS A 144 -4.40 -9.88 -2.69
CA LYS A 144 -3.55 -10.69 -1.79
C LYS A 144 -2.07 -10.42 -2.03
N GLU A 145 -1.65 -10.15 -3.26
CA GLU A 145 -0.27 -9.80 -3.59
C GLU A 145 0.11 -8.41 -3.07
N ILE A 146 -0.65 -7.36 -3.41
CA ILE A 146 -0.38 -5.99 -2.93
C ILE A 146 -0.53 -5.88 -1.41
N SER A 147 -1.42 -6.68 -0.79
CA SER A 147 -1.56 -6.65 0.67
C SER A 147 -0.36 -7.20 1.45
N LYS A 148 0.59 -7.89 0.81
CA LYS A 148 1.87 -8.26 1.44
C LYS A 148 2.68 -7.03 1.84
N PHE A 149 2.62 -5.97 1.03
CA PHE A 149 3.29 -4.70 1.28
C PHE A 149 2.67 -3.87 2.41
N ASN A 150 1.42 -4.16 2.79
CA ASN A 150 0.72 -3.44 3.85
C ASN A 150 1.45 -3.47 5.20
N ASN A 151 2.15 -4.56 5.54
CA ASN A 151 2.87 -4.65 6.81
C ASN A 151 4.16 -3.79 6.80
N PRO A 152 5.08 -3.92 5.82
CA PRO A 152 6.17 -2.95 5.62
C PRO A 152 5.71 -1.49 5.58
N PHE A 153 4.66 -1.18 4.81
CA PHE A 153 4.08 0.17 4.72
C PHE A 153 3.57 0.66 6.08
N HIS A 154 2.86 -0.18 6.84
CA HIS A 154 2.38 0.15 8.18
C HIS A 154 3.52 0.33 9.21
N ILE A 155 4.66 -0.35 9.04
CA ILE A 155 5.84 -0.12 9.87
C ILE A 155 6.43 1.26 9.58
N LEU A 156 6.61 1.66 8.31
CA LEU A 156 7.10 3.01 7.96
C LEU A 156 6.17 4.11 8.47
N PHE A 157 4.87 3.90 8.31
CA PHE A 157 3.80 4.71 8.88
C PHE A 157 3.93 4.88 10.40
N TYR A 158 4.12 3.80 11.15
CA TYR A 158 4.23 3.85 12.60
C TYR A 158 5.53 4.52 13.04
N LEU A 159 6.64 4.20 12.37
CA LEU A 159 7.93 4.84 12.58
C LEU A 159 7.88 6.35 12.31
N ASN A 160 7.09 6.84 11.34
CA ASN A 160 6.88 8.28 11.13
C ASN A 160 5.92 8.91 12.17
N TYR A 161 4.83 8.22 12.53
CA TYR A 161 3.78 8.77 13.42
C TYR A 161 4.30 9.16 14.81
N VAL A 162 4.99 8.24 15.51
CA VAL A 162 5.40 8.46 16.92
C VAL A 162 6.49 9.55 17.04
N PHE A 163 7.03 10.05 15.92
CA PHE A 163 7.98 11.16 15.88
C PHE A 163 7.38 12.54 16.15
N HIS A 164 6.06 12.62 16.36
CA HIS A 164 5.41 13.81 16.87
C HIS A 164 5.35 13.86 18.40
N ASP A 165 5.74 12.79 19.10
CA ASP A 165 5.82 12.78 20.56
C ASP A 165 7.18 13.31 21.06
N GLU A 166 7.16 14.06 22.17
CA GLU A 166 8.37 14.62 22.83
C GLU A 166 9.37 13.53 23.26
N TYR A 167 8.88 12.31 23.49
CA TYR A 167 9.65 11.18 23.99
C TYR A 167 9.89 10.14 22.90
N PHE A 168 11.16 9.95 22.52
CA PHE A 168 11.56 9.06 21.42
C PHE A 168 12.27 7.78 21.93
N PRO A 169 11.54 6.70 22.27
CA PRO A 169 12.12 5.45 22.77
C PRO A 169 12.88 4.63 21.70
N CYS A 170 14.17 4.94 21.45
CA CYS A 170 15.03 4.26 20.47
C CYS A 170 14.86 2.73 20.42
N GLN A 171 14.83 2.05 21.59
CA GLN A 171 14.79 0.59 21.67
C GLN A 171 13.57 -0.02 20.95
N GLN A 172 12.40 0.61 21.04
CA GLN A 172 11.19 0.13 20.39
C GLN A 172 11.26 0.33 18.86
N TYR A 173 11.78 1.48 18.41
CA TYR A 173 11.97 1.76 16.98
C TYR A 173 13.03 0.88 16.34
N LEU A 174 14.10 0.54 17.05
CA LEU A 174 15.08 -0.44 16.60
C LEU A 174 14.44 -1.82 16.36
N GLY A 175 13.45 -2.20 17.18
CA GLY A 175 12.63 -3.40 16.94
C GLY A 175 11.87 -3.34 15.61
N TYR A 176 11.06 -2.29 15.42
CA TYR A 176 10.29 -2.11 14.17
C TYR A 176 11.17 -1.95 12.93
N ALA A 177 12.28 -1.21 13.02
CA ALA A 177 13.24 -1.05 11.94
C ALA A 177 13.89 -2.38 11.55
N LYS A 178 14.28 -3.22 12.52
CA LYS A 178 14.75 -4.59 12.26
C LYS A 178 13.67 -5.45 11.59
N THR A 179 12.41 -5.33 12.02
CA THR A 179 11.28 -6.04 11.37
C THR A 179 11.09 -5.58 9.92
N PHE A 180 11.22 -4.28 9.64
CA PHE A 180 11.16 -3.76 8.27
C PHE A 180 12.31 -4.29 7.41
N VAL A 181 13.56 -4.20 7.88
CA VAL A 181 14.75 -4.68 7.14
C VAL A 181 14.63 -6.18 6.85
N SER A 182 14.22 -6.99 7.82
CA SER A 182 14.00 -8.43 7.62
C SER A 182 12.91 -8.72 6.59
N LYS A 183 11.81 -7.95 6.56
CA LYS A 183 10.78 -8.09 5.53
C LYS A 183 11.22 -7.58 4.16
N PHE A 184 12.06 -6.56 4.11
CA PHE A 184 12.68 -6.09 2.87
C PHE A 184 13.61 -7.16 2.29
N GLU A 185 14.45 -7.81 3.11
CA GLU A 185 15.30 -8.93 2.69
C GLU A 185 14.51 -10.11 2.11
N GLU A 186 13.41 -10.50 2.76
CA GLU A 186 12.48 -11.53 2.28
C GLU A 186 11.88 -11.15 0.92
N PHE A 187 11.48 -9.89 0.74
CA PHE A 187 10.84 -9.43 -0.49
C PHE A 187 11.86 -9.24 -1.62
N ASN A 188 13.07 -8.80 -1.31
CA ASN A 188 14.16 -8.63 -2.28
C ASN A 188 14.59 -9.96 -2.90
N LYS A 189 14.55 -11.05 -2.12
CA LYS A 189 14.83 -12.43 -2.56
C LYS A 189 13.65 -13.11 -3.27
N ASN A 190 12.48 -12.48 -3.36
CA ASN A 190 11.29 -13.08 -3.95
C ASN A 190 11.41 -13.19 -5.48
N SER A 191 10.94 -14.30 -6.08
CA SER A 191 10.93 -14.47 -7.54
C SER A 191 10.07 -13.44 -8.29
N LYS A 192 9.16 -12.75 -7.60
CA LYS A 192 8.37 -11.63 -8.17
C LYS A 192 9.12 -10.30 -8.18
N ASN A 193 10.28 -10.19 -7.52
CA ASN A 193 11.16 -9.01 -7.56
C ASN A 193 11.92 -8.94 -8.89
N ILE A 194 11.18 -8.90 -10.00
CA ILE A 194 11.69 -8.74 -11.35
C ILE A 194 11.83 -7.25 -11.65
N GLU A 195 12.91 -6.84 -12.30
CA GLU A 195 13.21 -5.45 -12.64
C GLU A 195 12.04 -4.80 -13.40
N GLY A 196 11.57 -3.64 -12.92
CA GLY A 196 10.44 -2.90 -13.52
C GLY A 196 9.04 -3.47 -13.20
N SER A 197 8.92 -4.63 -12.54
CA SER A 197 7.62 -5.19 -12.14
C SER A 197 6.92 -4.33 -11.09
N LEU A 198 5.58 -4.44 -10.97
CA LEU A 198 4.82 -3.73 -9.93
C LEU A 198 5.30 -4.06 -8.51
N TYR A 199 5.69 -5.32 -8.30
CA TYR A 199 6.25 -5.79 -7.03
C TYR A 199 7.58 -5.10 -6.73
N ASN A 200 8.47 -4.99 -7.72
CA ASN A 200 9.75 -4.31 -7.59
C ASN A 200 9.58 -2.79 -7.40
N LYS A 201 8.67 -2.13 -8.14
CA LYS A 201 8.33 -0.71 -7.96
C LYS A 201 7.89 -0.41 -6.52
N LEU A 202 6.91 -1.17 -6.00
CA LEU A 202 6.44 -1.04 -4.61
C LEU A 202 7.57 -1.27 -3.59
N LEU A 203 8.41 -2.27 -3.82
CA LEU A 203 9.57 -2.55 -2.95
C LEU A 203 10.59 -1.41 -2.98
N SER A 204 10.81 -0.78 -4.14
CA SER A 204 11.69 0.38 -4.30
C SER A 204 11.16 1.59 -3.54
N THR A 205 9.88 1.96 -3.69
CA THR A 205 9.29 3.08 -2.94
C THR A 205 9.45 2.90 -1.44
N LEU A 206 9.15 1.70 -0.92
CA LEU A 206 9.33 1.40 0.50
C LEU A 206 10.81 1.44 0.93
N SER A 207 11.73 1.06 0.05
CA SER A 207 13.18 1.19 0.26
C SER A 207 13.58 2.65 0.46
N ASP A 208 13.15 3.53 -0.46
CA ASP A 208 13.51 4.94 -0.45
C ASP A 208 12.83 5.69 0.68
N ASP A 209 11.59 5.34 0.99
CA ASP A 209 10.85 5.82 2.16
C ASP A 209 11.57 5.46 3.48
N TYR A 210 12.10 4.24 3.60
CA TYR A 210 12.94 3.85 4.73
C TYR A 210 14.31 4.55 4.76
N LYS A 211 14.97 4.76 3.61
CA LYS A 211 16.24 5.50 3.53
C LYS A 211 16.05 6.95 4.00
N ASN A 212 14.99 7.61 3.54
CA ASN A 212 14.59 8.96 3.97
C ASN A 212 14.33 9.00 5.48
N LEU A 213 13.56 8.04 5.98
CA LEU A 213 13.27 7.85 7.40
C LEU A 213 14.55 7.66 8.24
N LYS A 214 15.48 6.79 7.78
CA LYS A 214 16.77 6.56 8.43
C LYS A 214 17.65 7.81 8.44
N ASN A 215 17.67 8.61 7.36
CA ASN A 215 18.41 9.88 7.32
C ASN A 215 17.88 10.89 8.37
N ILE A 216 16.55 10.96 8.55
CA ILE A 216 15.93 11.78 9.59
C ILE A 216 16.33 11.29 10.99
N TYR A 217 16.34 9.98 11.24
CA TYR A 217 16.62 9.41 12.57
C TYR A 217 18.09 9.27 12.94
N GLY A 218 18.99 9.09 11.99
CA GLY A 218 20.44 9.05 12.24
C GLY A 218 20.93 10.35 12.91
N LYS A 219 20.29 11.48 12.62
CA LYS A 219 20.56 12.79 13.24
C LYS A 219 20.07 12.91 14.69
N LYS A 220 19.30 11.95 15.20
CA LYS A 220 18.74 11.92 16.57
C LYS A 220 19.19 10.69 17.38
N SER A 221 20.38 10.17 17.07
CA SER A 221 21.12 9.19 17.89
C SER A 221 20.49 7.79 18.03
N CYS A 222 19.42 7.44 17.30
CA CYS A 222 19.01 6.04 17.15
C CYS A 222 19.61 5.44 15.87
N ASN A 223 20.58 4.55 16.01
CA ASN A 223 21.29 3.94 14.87
C ASN A 223 20.44 2.83 14.21
N LEU A 224 19.51 3.22 13.33
CA LEU A 224 18.63 2.28 12.63
C LEU A 224 19.42 1.37 11.67
N ALA A 225 19.03 0.10 11.58
CA ALA A 225 19.64 -0.86 10.66
C ALA A 225 19.63 -0.35 9.21
N SER A 226 20.69 -0.59 8.45
CA SER A 226 20.69 -0.33 7.01
C SER A 226 19.82 -1.35 6.28
N LEU A 227 19.27 -0.98 5.13
CA LEU A 227 18.76 -1.96 4.17
C LEU A 227 19.95 -2.57 3.40
N PRO A 228 19.84 -3.83 2.96
CA PRO A 228 20.67 -4.32 1.87
C PRO A 228 20.32 -3.57 0.57
N GLU A 229 21.18 -3.72 -0.43
CA GLU A 229 20.93 -3.23 -1.78
C GLU A 229 19.70 -3.93 -2.40
N LEU A 230 18.91 -3.18 -3.18
CA LEU A 230 17.77 -3.73 -3.93
C LEU A 230 18.30 -4.44 -5.18
N THR A 231 18.16 -5.76 -5.25
CA THR A 231 18.75 -6.61 -6.29
C THR A 231 17.64 -7.35 -7.04
N PRO A 232 16.95 -6.67 -7.98
CA PRO A 232 15.91 -7.31 -8.77
C PRO A 232 16.48 -8.35 -9.73
N GLN A 233 15.66 -9.36 -10.04
CA GLN A 233 15.93 -10.33 -11.09
C GLN A 233 15.73 -9.67 -12.44
N LYS A 234 16.71 -9.80 -13.34
CA LYS A 234 16.59 -9.33 -14.72
C LYS A 234 15.66 -10.26 -15.50
N ILE A 235 14.83 -9.70 -16.37
CA ILE A 235 14.07 -10.49 -17.33
C ILE A 235 15.09 -11.20 -18.25
N PRO A 236 15.01 -12.54 -18.43
CA PRO A 236 15.80 -13.20 -19.46
C PRO A 236 15.37 -12.64 -20.81
N VAL A 237 16.30 -11.95 -21.49
CA VAL A 237 16.05 -11.50 -22.87
C VAL A 237 16.06 -12.76 -23.74
N GLU A 238 14.87 -13.24 -24.10
CA GLU A 238 14.75 -14.14 -25.23
C GLU A 238 15.36 -13.43 -26.44
N LYS A 239 16.40 -14.02 -27.01
CA LYS A 239 16.99 -13.53 -28.26
C LYS A 239 15.93 -13.75 -29.33
N SER A 240 15.25 -12.67 -29.72
CA SER A 240 14.48 -12.63 -30.97
C SER A 240 15.44 -13.04 -32.09
N VAL A 241 15.18 -14.20 -32.71
CA VAL A 241 15.94 -14.64 -33.87
C VAL A 241 15.54 -13.73 -35.02
N ASP A 242 16.41 -12.79 -35.38
CA ASP A 242 16.28 -12.01 -36.60
C ASP A 242 16.34 -12.94 -37.81
N ILE A 243 15.18 -13.23 -38.41
CA ILE A 243 15.10 -13.83 -39.74
C ILE A 243 14.87 -12.69 -40.72
N SER A 244 15.97 -12.16 -41.26
CA SER A 244 15.97 -11.19 -42.36
C SER A 244 16.45 -11.85 -43.65
N GLY A 245 15.65 -11.73 -44.72
CA GLY A 245 15.83 -12.43 -46.00
C GLY A 245 14.90 -13.65 -46.13
N GLN A 246 14.19 -13.87 -47.25
CA GLN A 246 14.31 -13.26 -48.58
C GLN A 246 12.99 -13.34 -49.38
N ASP A 247 12.86 -12.56 -50.46
CA ASP A 247 11.64 -12.35 -51.25
C ASP A 247 11.02 -13.59 -51.90
N SER A 248 9.69 -13.60 -52.08
CA SER A 248 9.01 -13.75 -53.40
C SER A 248 7.47 -13.66 -53.30
N LEU A 249 6.83 -13.18 -54.38
CA LEU A 249 5.37 -13.10 -54.54
C LEU A 249 4.74 -14.50 -54.68
N ASP A 250 3.59 -14.74 -54.05
CA ASP A 250 2.29 -14.70 -54.76
C ASP A 250 1.07 -14.88 -53.81
N SER A 251 -0.12 -14.60 -54.33
CA SER A 251 -1.45 -14.83 -53.72
C SER A 251 -2.38 -15.39 -54.81
N PRO A 252 -3.56 -16.02 -54.53
CA PRO A 252 -4.43 -15.80 -53.37
C PRO A 252 -5.19 -17.08 -52.84
N VAL A 253 -6.26 -16.85 -52.04
CA VAL A 253 -7.48 -17.68 -51.85
C VAL A 253 -7.63 -18.56 -50.58
N VAL A 254 -8.40 -18.01 -49.62
CA VAL A 254 -9.54 -18.61 -48.88
C VAL A 254 -9.34 -19.85 -47.96
N ASN A 255 -9.31 -19.55 -46.65
CA ASN A 255 -10.20 -20.07 -45.58
C ASN A 255 -10.40 -21.60 -45.37
N SER A 256 -9.93 -22.13 -44.22
CA SER A 256 -10.74 -22.97 -43.29
C SER A 256 -9.94 -23.44 -42.06
N GLY A 257 -10.57 -23.42 -40.87
CA GLY A 257 -10.67 -24.61 -40.00
C GLY A 257 -9.49 -25.11 -39.13
N GLN A 258 -9.71 -25.03 -37.81
CA GLN A 258 -9.42 -26.07 -36.79
C GLN A 258 -7.97 -26.42 -36.34
N THR A 259 -7.70 -26.02 -35.09
CA THR A 259 -7.35 -26.91 -33.95
C THR A 259 -6.82 -28.33 -34.20
N PHE A 260 -5.56 -28.59 -33.81
CA PHE A 260 -5.11 -29.76 -33.02
C PHE A 260 -3.66 -29.49 -32.53
N VAL A 261 -3.40 -29.36 -31.24
CA VAL A 261 -2.89 -30.44 -30.35
C VAL A 261 -1.82 -31.33 -30.99
N GLN A 262 -0.55 -31.05 -30.70
CA GLN A 262 0.53 -32.05 -30.68
C GLN A 262 1.46 -31.82 -29.48
N THR A 263 1.51 -32.81 -28.59
CA THR A 263 2.57 -33.00 -27.59
C THR A 263 3.82 -33.63 -28.23
N PRO A 264 5.02 -33.30 -27.75
CA PRO A 264 6.16 -34.20 -27.84
C PRO A 264 6.56 -34.74 -26.46
N GLU A 265 6.36 -36.05 -26.29
CA GLU A 265 7.10 -36.93 -25.38
C GLU A 265 8.33 -37.45 -26.14
N VAL A 266 9.52 -37.70 -25.58
CA VAL A 266 10.06 -37.77 -24.20
C VAL A 266 11.53 -37.27 -24.27
N THR A 267 12.12 -36.71 -23.19
CA THR A 267 13.35 -37.26 -22.51
C THR A 267 13.74 -36.48 -21.25
N SER A 268 14.01 -37.21 -20.16
CA SER A 268 14.50 -36.69 -18.89
C SER A 268 15.87 -36.02 -19.00
N SER A 269 16.10 -35.02 -18.15
CA SER A 269 17.43 -34.69 -17.66
C SER A 269 17.30 -34.24 -16.21
N ASP A 270 17.64 -35.15 -15.29
CA ASP A 270 17.54 -34.93 -13.85
C ASP A 270 18.42 -33.77 -13.39
N SER A 271 17.81 -32.72 -12.85
CA SER A 271 18.50 -31.68 -12.07
C SER A 271 17.95 -31.66 -10.65
N SER A 272 18.66 -32.35 -9.76
CA SER A 272 18.33 -32.48 -8.35
C SER A 272 18.65 -31.20 -7.58
N ILE A 273 17.67 -30.30 -7.46
CA ILE A 273 17.70 -29.26 -6.43
C ILE A 273 16.72 -29.66 -5.33
N LEU A 274 17.28 -30.14 -4.23
CA LEU A 274 16.60 -30.49 -3.00
C LEU A 274 15.77 -29.29 -2.50
N THR A 275 14.47 -29.32 -2.76
CA THR A 275 13.54 -28.31 -2.23
C THR A 275 13.32 -28.56 -0.75
N THR A 276 14.17 -27.96 0.08
CA THR A 276 13.95 -27.84 1.52
C THR A 276 12.64 -27.06 1.73
N LEU A 277 11.55 -27.80 1.87
CA LEU A 277 10.24 -27.31 2.26
C LEU A 277 10.35 -26.75 3.68
N ILE A 278 10.74 -25.48 3.80
CA ILE A 278 10.53 -24.69 5.01
C ILE A 278 9.00 -24.66 5.19
N PRO A 279 8.45 -25.23 6.28
CA PRO A 279 7.02 -25.16 6.52
C PRO A 279 6.68 -23.69 6.70
N ALA A 280 5.89 -23.16 5.77
CA ALA A 280 5.40 -21.79 5.81
C ALA A 280 4.38 -21.64 6.95
N LEU A 281 4.88 -21.58 8.20
CA LEU A 281 4.08 -21.26 9.37
C LEU A 281 3.40 -19.92 9.11
N SER A 282 2.07 -19.93 9.13
CA SER A 282 1.24 -18.74 8.99
C SER A 282 1.47 -17.81 10.19
N THR A 283 2.47 -16.93 10.09
CA THR A 283 2.83 -15.94 11.11
C THR A 283 1.80 -14.82 11.27
N PHE A 284 0.73 -14.83 10.45
CA PHE A 284 -0.38 -13.88 10.51
C PHE A 284 -1.13 -13.86 11.86
N SER A 285 -0.99 -14.88 12.71
CA SER A 285 -1.65 -14.92 14.03
C SER A 285 -0.88 -14.26 15.19
N VAL A 286 0.41 -13.94 15.03
CA VAL A 286 1.26 -13.52 16.18
C VAL A 286 1.28 -11.98 16.37
N ILE A 287 1.05 -11.22 15.31
CA ILE A 287 1.28 -9.76 15.27
C ILE A 287 0.30 -8.91 16.11
N PRO A 288 -1.02 -9.22 16.24
CA PRO A 288 -1.93 -8.39 17.04
C PRO A 288 -1.52 -8.25 18.51
N VAL A 289 -0.92 -9.31 19.07
CA VAL A 289 -0.56 -9.39 20.49
C VAL A 289 0.58 -8.42 20.82
N PHE A 290 1.65 -8.40 20.02
CA PHE A 290 2.78 -7.51 20.25
C PHE A 290 2.47 -6.03 19.96
N MET A 291 1.63 -5.73 18.95
CA MET A 291 1.21 -4.34 18.67
C MET A 291 0.25 -3.77 19.73
N GLY A 292 -0.66 -4.57 20.28
CA GLY A 292 -1.56 -4.14 21.36
C GLY A 292 -0.83 -3.74 22.65
N ILE A 293 0.25 -4.45 23.00
CA ILE A 293 1.08 -4.16 24.18
C ILE A 293 1.82 -2.82 24.03
N ALA A 294 2.39 -2.55 22.85
CA ALA A 294 3.05 -1.29 22.51
C ALA A 294 2.11 -0.08 22.66
N TYR A 295 0.94 -0.14 22.00
CA TYR A 295 -0.08 0.92 22.06
C TYR A 295 -0.54 1.19 23.50
N LYS A 296 -0.87 0.13 24.26
CA LYS A 296 -1.27 0.22 25.67
C LYS A 296 -0.19 0.89 26.53
N THR A 297 1.09 0.66 26.25
CA THR A 297 2.20 1.21 27.03
C THR A 297 2.40 2.71 26.79
N ILE A 298 2.36 3.16 25.51
CA ILE A 298 2.48 4.58 25.16
C ILE A 298 1.27 5.37 25.68
N TYR A 299 0.05 4.86 25.46
CA TYR A 299 -1.18 5.51 25.88
C TYR A 299 -1.28 5.63 27.41
N LYS A 300 -0.94 4.57 28.15
CA LYS A 300 -0.97 4.57 29.63
C LYS A 300 0.08 5.51 30.23
N LYS A 301 1.24 5.71 29.57
CA LYS A 301 2.23 6.73 29.97
C LYS A 301 1.75 8.16 29.69
N LYS A 302 1.11 8.43 28.54
CA LYS A 302 0.49 9.73 28.25
C LYS A 302 -0.54 10.13 29.30
N ILE A 303 -1.42 9.21 29.70
CA ILE A 303 -2.41 9.43 30.77
C ILE A 303 -1.73 9.72 32.13
N LYS A 304 -0.58 9.10 32.42
CA LYS A 304 0.16 9.37 33.66
C LYS A 304 0.74 10.78 33.66
N LYS A 305 1.44 11.18 32.58
CA LYS A 305 2.02 12.53 32.44
C LYS A 305 0.94 13.62 32.57
N SER A 306 -0.20 13.45 31.89
CA SER A 306 -1.30 14.41 31.98
C SER A 306 -2.00 14.48 33.35
N LYS A 307 -1.77 13.52 34.25
CA LYS A 307 -2.22 13.64 35.65
C LYS A 307 -1.18 14.36 36.49
N GLU A 308 0.09 14.01 36.31
CA GLU A 308 1.21 14.66 37.00
C GLU A 308 1.27 16.17 36.69
N GLU A 309 0.98 16.58 35.44
CA GLU A 309 0.89 18.00 35.03
C GLU A 309 -0.40 18.72 35.51
N ILE A 310 -1.37 18.03 36.11
CA ILE A 310 -2.60 18.62 36.70
C ILE A 310 -2.49 18.69 38.23
N GLU A 311 -1.57 17.94 38.83
CA GLU A 311 -1.34 17.86 40.28
C GLU A 311 -0.14 18.74 40.74
N THR A 312 0.44 19.53 39.84
CA THR A 312 1.51 20.54 40.09
C THR A 312 1.09 21.94 39.66
#